data_AF-A0A257LJB4-F1
#
_entry.id   AF-A0A257LJB4-F1
#
_cell.length_a   1.000
_cell.length_b   1.000
_cell.length_c   1.000
_cell.angle_alpha   90.00
_cell.angle_beta   90.00
_cell.angle_gamma   90.00
#
_symmetry.space_group_name_H-M   'P 1'
#
loop_
_entity.id
_entity.type
_entity.pdbx_description
1 polymer ?
#
loop_
_entity_poly.entity_id
_entity_poly.type
_entity_poly.pdbx_seq_one_letter_code
_entity_poly.pdbx_strand_id
1 'polypeptide(L)'
;MMAGATAGEIFVVARLKDFSNNYSGLVHFGTGYGTIYSAGGVWNDFGTNDEAYYARPTDAVVTQTHLANASVSIAGESALRINGVEHVRLEGKSVGFRPDPAIGIDRYGEAFNGDIAEVMVFDRVLSDEEREQISLYIGQRYGIGDLIPDISSPS
;
A
#
# COMPACT_ATOMS: atom_id res chain seq x y z
N MET A 1 7.59 11.35 10.68
CA MET A 1 8.21 11.47 9.33
C MET A 1 7.24 11.94 8.24
N MET A 2 5.91 11.81 8.43
CA MET A 2 4.89 12.39 7.54
C MET A 2 3.91 13.31 8.30
N ALA A 3 4.26 13.69 9.53
CA ALA A 3 3.40 14.51 10.39
C ALA A 3 3.13 15.86 9.73
N GLY A 4 1.85 16.17 9.50
CA GLY A 4 1.44 17.41 8.84
C GLY A 4 1.49 17.37 7.30
N ALA A 5 1.88 16.25 6.69
CA ALA A 5 1.72 16.08 5.25
C ALA A 5 0.22 16.15 4.87
N THR A 6 -0.09 16.79 3.76
CA THR A 6 -1.46 16.95 3.25
C THR A 6 -1.77 16.01 2.09
N ALA A 7 -0.81 15.22 1.67
CA ALA A 7 -0.90 14.18 0.66
C ALA A 7 0.27 13.21 0.87
N GLY A 8 0.24 12.07 0.21
CA GLY A 8 1.38 11.19 0.18
C GLY A 8 1.19 9.98 -0.69
N GLU A 9 2.29 9.25 -0.89
CA GLU A 9 2.30 7.98 -1.59
C GLU A 9 3.38 7.08 -1.01
N ILE A 10 3.07 5.79 -0.85
CA ILE A 10 3.98 4.76 -0.35
C ILE A 10 4.06 3.61 -1.35
N PHE A 11 5.24 3.03 -1.45
CA PHE A 11 5.52 1.79 -2.15
C PHE A 11 6.16 0.82 -1.18
N VAL A 12 5.66 -0.41 -1.14
CA VAL A 12 6.15 -1.48 -0.27
C VAL A 12 6.33 -2.74 -1.10
N VAL A 13 7.56 -3.23 -1.19
CA VAL A 13 7.82 -4.57 -1.73
C VAL A 13 7.67 -5.56 -0.59
N ALA A 14 6.70 -6.45 -0.71
CA ALA A 14 6.38 -7.40 0.36
C ALA A 14 6.05 -8.79 -0.17
N ARG A 15 6.04 -9.76 0.74
CA ARG A 15 5.53 -11.10 0.55
C ARG A 15 4.93 -11.59 1.86
N LEU A 16 3.62 -11.76 1.90
CA LEU A 16 2.96 -12.43 3.02
C LEU A 16 3.33 -13.92 2.96
N LYS A 17 3.68 -14.50 4.11
CA LYS A 17 4.02 -15.94 4.19
C LYS A 17 2.77 -16.79 3.93
N ASP A 18 1.72 -16.50 4.69
CA ASP A 18 0.42 -17.16 4.65
C ASP A 18 -0.58 -16.37 5.53
N PHE A 19 -1.85 -16.81 5.53
CA PHE A 19 -2.92 -16.26 6.37
C PHE A 19 -3.11 -17.03 7.69
N SER A 20 -2.03 -17.59 8.26
CA SER A 20 -2.12 -18.21 9.60
C SER A 20 -2.42 -17.18 10.70
N ASN A 21 -2.03 -15.92 10.48
CA ASN A 21 -2.55 -14.78 11.22
C ASN A 21 -3.80 -14.23 10.53
N ASN A 22 -4.83 -13.91 11.30
CA ASN A 22 -6.05 -13.27 10.77
C ASN A 22 -5.75 -11.89 10.16
N TYR A 23 -4.77 -11.19 10.74
CA TYR A 23 -4.34 -9.86 10.33
C TYR A 23 -2.81 -9.81 10.25
N SER A 24 -2.29 -9.14 9.23
CA SER A 24 -0.86 -8.88 9.07
C SER A 24 -0.66 -7.42 8.70
N GLY A 25 -0.23 -6.61 9.67
CA GLY A 25 -0.03 -5.18 9.50
C GLY A 25 1.18 -4.88 8.62
N LEU A 26 0.95 -4.43 7.39
CA LEU A 26 2.01 -4.12 6.43
C LEU A 26 2.73 -2.82 6.81
N VAL A 27 1.97 -1.74 6.96
CA VAL A 27 2.43 -0.41 7.34
C VAL A 27 1.33 0.33 8.07
N HIS A 28 1.70 1.27 8.95
CA HIS A 28 0.74 2.12 9.64
C HIS A 28 1.20 3.58 9.58
N PHE A 29 0.66 4.31 8.60
CA PHE A 29 0.96 5.73 8.35
C PHE A 29 -0.27 6.62 8.52
N GLY A 30 -1.47 6.07 8.35
CA GLY A 30 -2.72 6.74 8.65
C GLY A 30 -3.02 6.82 10.15
N THR A 31 -4.19 7.35 10.45
CA THR A 31 -4.76 7.42 11.82
C THR A 31 -5.89 6.41 12.02
N GLY A 32 -6.12 5.51 11.07
CA GLY A 32 -7.04 4.39 11.16
C GLY A 32 -6.36 3.13 11.70
N TYR A 33 -6.67 1.97 11.13
CA TYR A 33 -6.13 0.67 11.59
C TYR A 33 -4.76 0.29 11.02
N GLY A 34 -4.34 0.88 9.90
CA GLY A 34 -3.17 0.47 9.13
C GLY A 34 -3.53 -0.08 7.75
N THR A 35 -2.52 -0.26 6.91
CA THR A 35 -2.62 -1.13 5.74
C THR A 35 -2.36 -2.57 6.20
N ILE A 36 -3.36 -3.43 6.09
CA ILE A 36 -3.38 -4.77 6.71
C ILE A 36 -3.83 -5.79 5.66
N TYR A 37 -3.10 -6.90 5.58
CA TYR A 37 -3.56 -8.08 4.83
C TYR A 37 -4.33 -9.05 5.72
N SER A 38 -5.46 -9.52 5.22
CA SER A 38 -6.35 -10.50 5.84
C SER A 38 -6.85 -11.44 4.75
N ALA A 39 -7.25 -12.66 5.12
CA ALA A 39 -7.79 -13.60 4.13
C ALA A 39 -9.00 -13.00 3.41
N GLY A 40 -8.97 -12.98 2.07
CA GLY A 40 -10.03 -12.44 1.22
C GLY A 40 -10.05 -10.92 1.03
N GLY A 41 -9.10 -10.17 1.58
CA GLY A 41 -9.13 -8.71 1.46
C GLY A 41 -8.06 -7.93 2.21
N VAL A 42 -8.23 -6.61 2.17
CA VAL A 42 -7.25 -5.66 2.71
C VAL A 42 -7.95 -4.58 3.51
N TRP A 43 -7.28 -4.08 4.54
CA TRP A 43 -7.56 -2.77 5.11
C TRP A 43 -6.50 -1.82 4.57
N ASN A 44 -6.87 -0.57 4.29
CA ASN A 44 -5.91 0.43 3.85
C ASN A 44 -6.30 1.78 4.43
N ASP A 45 -5.44 2.30 5.29
CA ASP A 45 -5.63 3.61 5.89
C ASP A 45 -4.55 4.62 5.47
N PHE A 46 -3.61 4.28 4.59
CA PHE A 46 -2.42 5.11 4.34
C PHE A 46 -2.77 6.60 4.17
N GLY A 47 -2.33 7.43 5.13
CA GLY A 47 -2.56 8.87 5.14
C GLY A 47 -4.02 9.31 5.35
N THR A 48 -4.88 8.43 5.85
CA THR A 48 -6.29 8.69 6.15
C THR A 48 -6.66 8.16 7.54
N ASN A 49 -7.89 8.44 7.97
CA ASN A 49 -8.50 7.82 9.15
C ASN A 49 -9.42 6.63 8.79
N ASP A 50 -9.29 6.05 7.59
CA ASP A 50 -10.19 4.98 7.18
C ASP A 50 -9.93 3.70 7.98
N GLU A 51 -11.03 3.05 8.35
CA GLU A 51 -11.06 1.83 9.14
C GLU A 51 -11.94 0.79 8.41
N ALA A 52 -12.08 0.89 7.08
CA ALA A 52 -12.90 -0.02 6.29
C ALA A 52 -12.12 -1.24 5.79
N TYR A 53 -12.81 -2.39 5.77
CA TYR A 53 -12.34 -3.61 5.12
C TYR A 53 -12.79 -3.66 3.67
N TYR A 54 -11.89 -3.99 2.75
CA TYR A 54 -12.20 -4.18 1.34
C TYR A 54 -12.01 -5.65 0.95
N ALA A 55 -13.12 -6.35 0.75
CA ALA A 55 -13.13 -7.70 0.19
C ALA A 55 -12.65 -7.65 -1.27
N ARG A 56 -11.38 -7.97 -1.48
CA ARG A 56 -10.68 -7.96 -2.76
C ARG A 56 -9.79 -9.20 -2.81
N PRO A 57 -9.97 -10.10 -3.80
CA PRO A 57 -9.13 -11.28 -3.90
C PRO A 57 -7.70 -10.84 -4.20
N THR A 58 -6.87 -10.83 -3.17
CA THR A 58 -5.45 -10.48 -3.25
C THR A 58 -4.59 -11.62 -2.72
N ASP A 59 -5.18 -12.63 -2.09
CA ASP A 59 -4.53 -13.74 -1.39
C ASP A 59 -3.41 -14.41 -2.20
N ALA A 60 -3.69 -14.82 -3.44
CA ALA A 60 -2.72 -15.45 -4.32
C ALA A 60 -1.59 -14.50 -4.78
N VAL A 61 -1.85 -13.19 -4.76
CA VAL A 61 -0.89 -12.14 -5.15
C VAL A 61 -0.02 -11.75 -3.96
N VAL A 62 -0.63 -11.48 -2.80
CA VAL A 62 0.10 -11.00 -1.62
C VAL A 62 0.98 -12.07 -1.00
N THR A 63 0.68 -13.35 -1.25
CA THR A 63 1.54 -14.49 -0.85
C THR A 63 2.75 -14.72 -1.76
N GLN A 64 2.84 -13.98 -2.86
CA GLN A 64 4.03 -13.88 -3.70
C GLN A 64 4.72 -12.54 -3.46
N THR A 65 5.97 -12.41 -3.90
CA THR A 65 6.63 -11.08 -3.90
C THR A 65 5.82 -10.14 -4.79
N HIS A 66 5.43 -9.00 -4.25
CA HIS A 66 4.59 -8.01 -4.93
C HIS A 66 4.97 -6.59 -4.52
N LEU A 67 4.53 -5.62 -5.31
CA LEU A 67 4.61 -4.20 -5.04
C LEU A 67 3.24 -3.68 -4.58
N ALA A 68 3.09 -3.36 -3.30
CA ALA A 68 1.95 -2.61 -2.82
C ALA A 68 2.22 -1.10 -2.96
N ASN A 69 1.24 -0.36 -3.48
CA ASN A 69 1.31 1.09 -3.61
C ASN A 69 0.03 1.71 -3.06
N ALA A 70 0.14 2.59 -2.07
CA ALA A 70 -1.00 3.31 -1.52
C ALA A 70 -0.75 4.82 -1.59
N SER A 71 -1.80 5.58 -1.91
CA SER A 71 -1.70 7.04 -2.06
C SER A 71 -2.91 7.73 -1.48
N VAL A 72 -2.74 8.95 -1.00
CA VAL A 72 -3.84 9.87 -0.68
C VAL A 72 -3.52 11.27 -1.19
N SER A 73 -4.44 11.88 -1.93
CA SER A 73 -4.33 13.25 -2.41
C SER A 73 -4.84 14.27 -1.39
N ILE A 74 -4.47 15.54 -1.56
CA ILE A 74 -4.99 16.65 -0.74
C ILE A 74 -6.52 16.82 -0.85
N ALA A 75 -7.12 16.35 -1.93
CA ALA A 75 -8.55 16.34 -2.13
C ALA A 75 -9.26 15.16 -1.43
N GLY A 76 -8.50 14.28 -0.75
CA GLY A 76 -9.04 13.10 -0.10
C GLY A 76 -9.31 11.93 -1.05
N GLU A 77 -8.65 11.90 -2.21
CA GLU A 77 -8.66 10.75 -3.10
C GLU A 77 -7.63 9.73 -2.63
N SER A 78 -8.08 8.58 -2.13
CA SER A 78 -7.25 7.48 -1.65
C SER A 78 -7.26 6.33 -2.65
N ALA A 79 -6.11 5.71 -2.88
CA ALA A 79 -6.02 4.51 -3.71
C ALA A 79 -5.06 3.47 -3.14
N LEU A 80 -5.34 2.20 -3.41
CA LEU A 80 -4.44 1.07 -3.20
C LEU A 80 -4.29 0.29 -4.50
N ARG A 81 -3.05 0.05 -4.88
CA ARG A 81 -2.62 -0.71 -6.05
C ARG A 81 -1.72 -1.86 -5.61
N ILE A 82 -1.85 -3.01 -6.25
CA ILE A 82 -0.95 -4.14 -6.08
C ILE A 82 -0.41 -4.50 -7.46
N ASN A 83 0.92 -4.51 -7.60
CA ASN A 83 1.61 -4.67 -8.87
C ASN A 83 1.06 -3.74 -9.96
N GLY A 84 0.87 -2.45 -9.65
CA GLY A 84 0.32 -1.46 -10.60
C GLY A 84 -1.19 -1.57 -10.87
N VAL A 85 -1.86 -2.66 -10.49
CA VAL A 85 -3.31 -2.82 -10.64
C VAL A 85 -4.04 -2.15 -9.49
N GLU A 86 -4.97 -1.25 -9.79
CA GLU A 86 -5.79 -0.59 -8.77
C GLU A 86 -6.88 -1.52 -8.23
N HIS A 87 -6.89 -1.72 -6.91
CA HIS A 87 -7.87 -2.55 -6.21
C HIS A 87 -8.91 -1.71 -5.45
N VAL A 88 -8.49 -0.56 -4.91
CA VAL A 88 -9.34 0.34 -4.14
C VAL A 88 -9.08 1.75 -4.61
N ARG A 89 -10.15 2.49 -4.91
CA ARG A 89 -10.15 3.95 -5.06
C ARG A 89 -11.35 4.50 -4.29
N LEU A 90 -11.11 5.52 -3.49
CA LEU A 90 -12.09 6.16 -2.64
C LEU A 90 -11.91 7.66 -2.71
N GLU A 91 -13.01 8.38 -2.60
CA GLU A 91 -13.03 9.84 -2.60
C GLU A 91 -13.52 10.37 -1.24
N GLY A 92 -13.28 11.65 -0.97
CA GLY A 92 -13.80 12.34 0.22
C GLY A 92 -13.21 11.84 1.54
N LYS A 93 -12.03 11.20 1.51
CA LYS A 93 -11.34 10.75 2.73
C LYS A 93 -10.72 11.92 3.47
N SER A 94 -10.78 11.88 4.80
CA SER A 94 -10.05 12.84 5.62
C SER A 94 -8.57 12.48 5.61
N VAL A 95 -7.72 13.40 5.14
CA VAL A 95 -6.27 13.21 5.14
C VAL A 95 -5.72 13.36 6.55
N GLY A 96 -4.95 12.39 7.00
CA GLY A 96 -4.34 12.36 8.33
C GLY A 96 -3.18 11.39 8.39
N PHE A 97 -1.97 11.92 8.62
CA PHE A 97 -0.77 11.14 8.85
C PHE A 97 -0.37 11.17 10.32
N ARG A 98 -0.07 10.00 10.89
CA ARG A 98 0.36 9.91 12.28
C ARG A 98 1.80 10.41 12.47
N PRO A 99 2.15 10.96 13.65
CA PRO A 99 3.51 11.47 13.91
C PRO A 99 4.57 10.37 14.02
N ASP A 100 4.12 9.16 14.35
CA ASP A 100 4.88 7.96 14.70
C ASP A 100 4.52 6.79 13.76
N PRO A 101 4.80 6.90 12.44
CA PRO A 101 4.49 5.83 11.50
C PRO A 101 5.29 4.57 11.82
N ALA A 102 4.70 3.41 11.50
CA ALA A 102 5.31 2.11 11.73
C ALA A 102 5.30 1.26 10.46
N ILE A 103 6.27 0.34 10.37
CA ILE A 103 6.40 -0.64 9.29
C ILE A 103 6.32 -2.03 9.93
N GLY A 104 5.59 -2.95 9.30
CA GLY A 104 5.47 -4.33 9.74
C GLY A 104 4.56 -4.54 10.96
N ILE A 105 3.71 -3.57 11.27
CA ILE A 105 2.76 -3.65 12.39
C ILE A 105 1.54 -2.76 12.11
N ASP A 106 0.37 -3.16 12.61
CA ASP A 106 -0.86 -2.38 12.56
C ASP A 106 -1.10 -1.58 13.86
N ARG A 107 -2.27 -0.93 13.97
CA ARG A 107 -2.68 -0.19 15.17
C ARG A 107 -2.73 -1.05 16.44
N TYR A 108 -3.11 -2.32 16.32
CA TYR A 108 -3.36 -3.23 17.43
C TYR A 108 -2.12 -4.03 17.85
N GLY A 109 -1.03 -3.90 17.10
CA GLY A 109 0.20 -4.63 17.35
C GLY A 109 0.32 -5.93 16.56
N GLU A 110 -0.57 -6.18 15.60
CA GLU A 110 -0.53 -7.37 14.75
C GLU A 110 0.63 -7.21 13.75
N ALA A 111 1.69 -7.99 14.00
CA ALA A 111 2.90 -7.94 13.20
C ALA A 111 2.68 -8.54 11.80
N PHE A 112 3.42 -8.02 10.82
CA PHE A 112 3.45 -8.60 9.48
C PHE A 112 4.02 -10.02 9.50
N ASN A 113 3.24 -11.01 9.03
CA ASN A 113 3.70 -12.38 8.88
C ASN A 113 4.30 -12.61 7.49
N GLY A 114 5.49 -12.08 7.24
CA GLY A 114 6.12 -12.19 5.93
C GLY A 114 7.40 -11.37 5.79
N ASP A 115 7.80 -11.13 4.55
CA ASP A 115 8.97 -10.33 4.22
C ASP A 115 8.55 -8.93 3.74
N ILE A 116 9.27 -7.91 4.21
CA ILE A 116 9.22 -6.54 3.65
C ILE A 116 10.63 -6.24 3.17
N ALA A 117 10.80 -6.07 1.85
CA ALA A 117 12.12 -5.92 1.24
C ALA A 117 12.52 -4.45 1.02
N GLU A 118 11.57 -3.59 0.66
CA GLU A 118 11.82 -2.18 0.35
C GLU A 118 10.59 -1.32 0.62
N VAL A 119 10.81 -0.12 1.17
CA VAL A 119 9.77 0.88 1.45
C VAL A 119 10.23 2.23 0.93
N MET A 120 9.40 2.87 0.10
CA MET A 120 9.62 4.24 -0.39
C MET A 120 8.39 5.08 -0.03
N VAL A 121 8.60 6.27 0.52
CA VAL A 121 7.53 7.16 0.97
C VAL A 121 7.74 8.57 0.41
N PHE A 122 6.66 9.18 -0.07
CA PHE A 122 6.61 10.52 -0.65
C PHE A 122 5.52 11.33 0.04
N ASP A 123 5.77 12.63 0.25
CA ASP A 123 4.86 13.61 0.86
C ASP A 123 3.89 14.25 -0.16
N ARG A 124 3.74 13.61 -1.31
CA ARG A 124 2.84 13.96 -2.39
C ARG A 124 2.40 12.71 -3.14
N VAL A 125 1.33 12.85 -3.91
CA VAL A 125 0.96 11.87 -4.93
C VAL A 125 1.90 12.04 -6.13
N LEU A 126 2.43 10.93 -6.64
CA LEU A 126 3.32 10.90 -7.79
C LEU A 126 2.55 11.00 -9.12
N SER A 127 3.22 11.44 -10.18
CA SER A 127 2.68 11.32 -11.54
C SER A 127 2.74 9.86 -12.00
N ASP A 128 2.03 9.54 -13.09
CA ASP A 128 2.06 8.19 -13.64
C ASP A 128 3.46 7.83 -14.14
N GLU A 129 4.17 8.77 -14.78
CA GLU A 129 5.56 8.55 -15.22
C GLU A 129 6.49 8.23 -14.03
N GLU A 130 6.32 8.91 -12.90
CA GLU A 130 7.11 8.65 -11.69
C GLU A 130 6.80 7.26 -11.11
N ARG A 131 5.53 6.85 -11.08
CA ARG A 131 5.14 5.49 -10.70
C ARG A 131 5.73 4.45 -11.63
N GLU A 132 5.82 4.76 -12.92
CA GLU A 132 6.36 3.85 -13.94
C GLU A 132 7.84 3.62 -13.70
N GLN A 133 8.60 4.69 -13.47
CA GLN A 133 10.03 4.58 -13.16
C GLN A 133 10.28 3.75 -11.90
N ILE A 134 9.48 3.95 -10.85
CA ILE A 134 9.54 3.13 -9.64
C ILE A 134 9.20 1.67 -9.95
N SER A 135 8.15 1.44 -10.72
CA SER A 135 7.69 0.11 -11.09
C SER A 135 8.74 -0.67 -11.90
N LEU A 136 9.40 0.00 -12.86
CA LEU A 136 10.49 -0.57 -13.65
C LEU A 136 11.70 -0.93 -12.76
N TYR A 137 12.09 -0.01 -11.88
CA TYR A 137 13.18 -0.24 -10.93
C TYR A 137 12.88 -1.45 -10.00
N ILE A 138 11.68 -1.50 -9.42
CA ILE A 138 11.26 -2.61 -8.55
C ILE A 138 11.14 -3.92 -9.35
N GLY A 139 10.53 -3.88 -10.53
CA GLY A 139 10.35 -5.03 -11.41
C GLY A 139 11.68 -5.68 -11.77
N GLN A 140 12.69 -4.88 -12.12
CA GLN A 140 14.05 -5.35 -12.39
C GLN A 140 14.75 -5.87 -11.14
N ARG A 141 14.65 -5.16 -10.01
CA ARG A 141 15.36 -5.51 -8.76
C ARG A 141 14.83 -6.79 -8.12
N TYR A 142 13.52 -7.04 -8.20
CA TYR A 142 12.86 -8.15 -7.51
C TYR A 142 12.31 -9.23 -8.43
N GLY A 143 12.50 -9.10 -9.75
CA GLY A 143 12.06 -10.10 -10.73
C GLY A 143 10.54 -10.20 -10.85
N ILE A 144 9.82 -9.11 -10.59
CA ILE A 144 8.35 -9.04 -10.65
C ILE A 144 7.83 -8.20 -11.83
N GLY A 145 8.70 -7.92 -12.82
CA GLY A 145 8.36 -7.09 -13.97
C GLY A 145 7.14 -7.58 -14.74
N ASP A 146 7.01 -8.89 -14.97
CA ASP A 146 5.87 -9.48 -15.69
C ASP A 146 4.54 -9.37 -14.91
N LEU A 147 4.59 -9.10 -13.61
CA LEU A 147 3.41 -8.93 -12.77
C LEU A 147 2.92 -7.48 -12.75
N ILE A 148 3.75 -6.52 -13.18
CA ILE A 148 3.43 -5.09 -13.17
C ILE A 148 3.05 -4.66 -14.59
N PRO A 149 1.79 -4.28 -14.84
CA PRO A 149 1.38 -3.78 -16.15
C PRO A 149 2.18 -2.54 -16.54
N ASP A 150 2.48 -2.44 -17.82
CA ASP A 150 2.97 -1.19 -18.41
C ASP A 150 1.86 -0.14 -18.33
N ILE A 151 2.08 0.89 -17.52
CA ILE A 151 1.12 1.97 -17.30
C ILE A 151 1.15 3.03 -18.41
N SER A 152 2.06 2.91 -19.40
CA SER A 152 2.18 3.81 -20.55
C SER A 152 1.29 3.43 -21.74
N SER A 153 0.60 2.29 -21.70
CA SER A 153 -0.35 1.88 -22.75
C SER A 153 -1.77 2.36 -22.43
N PRO A 154 -2.28 3.43 -23.08
CA PRO A 154 -3.69 3.78 -22.94
C PRO A 154 -4.56 2.68 -23.57
N SER A 155 -5.56 2.23 -22.81
CA SER A 155 -6.70 1.45 -23.31
C SER A 155 -7.57 2.26 -24.26
#